data_AF-A0A2D7ZEW2-F1
#
_entry.id   AF-A0A2D7ZEW2-F1
#
_cell.length_a   1.000
_cell.length_b   1.000
_cell.length_c   1.000
_cell.angle_alpha   90.00
_cell.angle_beta   90.00
_cell.angle_gamma   90.00
#
_symmetry.space_group_name_H-M   'P 1'
#
loop_
_entity.id
_entity.type
_entity.pdbx_description
1 polymer ?
#
loop_
_entity_poly.entity_id
_entity_poly.type
_entity_poly.pdbx_seq_one_letter_code
_entity_poly.pdbx_strand_id
1 'polypeptide(L)'
;MGKPNDPEFQKKVIRAAFELLEASGGPVIEDFPEIIPVKEGRMGYALPPELVLNVSDIGDVDVILSEVRNEMEALRPDYAAAIAARGRTTVGASGLAIEELAPFVASFLDGEIPKSPRKGMPAIPLLKLVVEDLEAYYTETRTHRDSIDDLELMGEWFWEKTKAGRLLLLLEAVSLTSKDKVMLQIVEMSLMTPRFWSEGPLPGTSAAGW
;
A
#
# COMPACT_ATOMS: atom_id res chain seq x y z
N MET A 1 15.58 4.29 -9.70
CA MET A 1 17.05 4.12 -9.60
C MET A 1 17.53 2.69 -9.87
N GLY A 2 16.65 1.70 -10.10
CA GLY A 2 17.08 0.33 -10.40
C GLY A 2 17.20 -0.58 -9.17
N LYS A 3 18.04 -1.62 -9.26
CA LYS A 3 18.20 -2.68 -8.25
C LYS A 3 18.34 -2.12 -6.81
N PRO A 4 17.53 -2.59 -5.85
CA PRO A 4 17.66 -2.20 -4.45
C PRO A 4 19.06 -2.53 -3.90
N ASN A 5 19.58 -1.66 -3.04
CA ASN A 5 20.87 -1.84 -2.36
C ASN A 5 22.08 -2.11 -3.27
N ASP A 6 22.04 -1.67 -4.52
CA ASP A 6 23.16 -1.72 -5.47
C ASP A 6 23.62 -0.28 -5.82
N PRO A 7 24.50 0.33 -5.00
CA PRO A 7 24.94 1.71 -5.22
C PRO A 7 25.64 1.91 -6.56
N GLU A 8 26.31 0.90 -7.08
CA GLU A 8 27.03 1.01 -8.34
C GLU A 8 26.06 1.04 -9.52
N PHE A 9 25.05 0.17 -9.54
CA PHE A 9 23.97 0.22 -10.53
C PHE A 9 23.18 1.52 -10.44
N GLN A 10 22.80 1.94 -9.23
CA GLN A 10 22.03 3.17 -9.02
C GLN A 10 22.79 4.42 -9.48
N LYS A 11 24.10 4.51 -9.18
CA LYS A 11 24.95 5.60 -9.70
C LYS A 11 25.04 5.56 -11.22
N LYS A 12 25.08 4.38 -11.84
CA LYS A 12 25.10 4.26 -13.30
C LYS A 12 23.84 4.84 -13.94
N VAL A 13 22.66 4.52 -13.39
CA VAL A 13 21.38 5.10 -13.83
C VAL A 13 21.37 6.62 -13.68
N ILE A 14 21.85 7.14 -12.54
CA ILE A 14 21.94 8.59 -12.30
C ILE A 14 22.86 9.28 -13.31
N ARG A 15 24.04 8.69 -13.60
CA ARG A 15 24.97 9.24 -14.57
C ARG A 15 24.38 9.30 -15.98
N ALA A 16 23.74 8.21 -16.43
CA ALA A 16 23.06 8.20 -17.72
C ALA A 16 21.95 9.25 -17.81
N ALA A 17 21.16 9.44 -16.73
CA ALA A 17 20.16 10.51 -16.69
C ALA A 17 20.77 11.92 -16.77
N PHE A 18 21.94 12.13 -16.17
CA PHE A 18 22.65 13.41 -16.26
C PHE A 18 23.30 13.64 -17.62
N GLU A 19 23.75 12.59 -18.31
CA GLU A 19 24.27 12.70 -19.69
C GLU A 19 23.20 13.25 -20.66
N LEU A 20 21.91 13.00 -20.40
CA LEU A 20 20.81 13.58 -21.21
C LEU A 20 20.75 15.11 -21.13
N LEU A 21 21.28 15.72 -20.06
CA LEU A 21 21.31 17.18 -19.92
C LEU A 21 22.33 17.84 -20.85
N GLU A 22 23.32 17.08 -21.33
CA GLU A 22 24.35 17.56 -22.26
C GLU A 22 23.87 17.52 -23.72
N ALA A 23 22.65 17.06 -23.98
CA ALA A 23 22.10 16.99 -25.32
C ALA A 23 21.96 18.38 -25.96
N SER A 24 22.43 18.51 -27.19
CA SER A 24 22.47 19.79 -27.91
C SER A 24 21.10 20.35 -28.34
N GLY A 25 20.00 19.64 -28.06
CA GLY A 25 18.66 20.15 -28.37
C GLY A 25 17.50 19.23 -27.99
N GLY A 26 16.38 19.87 -27.64
CA GLY A 26 15.08 19.24 -27.37
C GLY A 26 14.98 18.50 -26.02
N PRO A 27 13.77 18.14 -25.59
CA PRO A 27 13.60 17.12 -24.57
C PRO A 27 14.10 15.79 -25.12
N VAL A 28 15.16 15.24 -24.53
CA VAL A 28 15.69 13.91 -24.88
C VAL A 28 15.10 12.88 -23.94
N ILE A 29 14.49 11.86 -24.53
CA ILE A 29 14.04 10.64 -23.85
C ILE A 29 14.85 9.50 -24.43
N GLU A 30 15.58 8.79 -23.59
CA GLU A 30 16.41 7.65 -23.96
C GLU A 30 16.17 6.50 -22.99
N ASP A 31 16.07 5.28 -23.51
CA ASP A 31 15.94 4.08 -22.69
C ASP A 31 17.29 3.72 -22.08
N PHE A 32 17.31 3.44 -20.77
CA PHE A 32 18.51 2.94 -20.13
C PHE A 32 18.81 1.52 -20.65
N PRO A 33 20.04 1.24 -21.15
CA PRO A 33 20.33 0.05 -21.94
C PRO A 33 20.31 -1.26 -21.14
N GLU A 34 20.41 -1.19 -19.81
CA GLU A 34 20.32 -2.38 -18.97
C GLU A 34 18.89 -2.65 -18.53
N ILE A 35 18.39 -3.82 -18.92
CA ILE A 35 17.12 -4.37 -18.44
C ILE A 35 17.40 -5.14 -17.15
N ILE A 36 16.69 -4.78 -16.07
CA ILE A 36 16.68 -5.61 -14.86
C ILE A 36 15.74 -6.78 -15.14
N PRO A 37 16.23 -8.03 -15.22
CA PRO A 37 15.38 -9.17 -15.51
C PRO A 37 14.40 -9.36 -14.35
N VAL A 38 13.11 -9.31 -14.66
CA VAL A 38 12.07 -9.83 -13.76
C VAL A 38 12.18 -11.35 -13.86
N LYS A 39 12.54 -12.02 -12.77
CA LYS A 39 12.90 -13.46 -12.78
C LYS A 39 11.72 -14.34 -13.20
N GLU A 40 10.52 -13.97 -12.80
CA GLU A 40 9.22 -14.52 -13.16
C GLU A 40 8.17 -13.52 -12.65
N GLY A 41 7.02 -13.42 -13.31
CA GLY A 41 5.96 -12.47 -12.92
C GLY A 41 5.87 -11.21 -13.77
N ARG A 42 4.72 -10.54 -13.66
CA ARG A 42 4.48 -9.22 -14.27
C ARG A 42 4.64 -8.20 -13.16
N MET A 43 5.03 -6.97 -13.45
CA MET A 43 4.77 -5.82 -12.54
C MET A 43 3.25 -5.54 -12.47
N GLY A 44 2.45 -6.58 -12.22
CA GLY A 44 1.02 -6.54 -12.07
C GLY A 44 0.70 -6.21 -10.63
N TYR A 45 0.61 -4.91 -10.34
CA TYR A 45 0.19 -4.36 -9.05
C TYR A 45 -1.31 -4.55 -8.81
N ALA A 46 -1.83 -5.75 -9.13
CA ALA A 46 -3.24 -5.97 -9.33
C ALA A 46 -3.70 -7.17 -8.49
N LEU A 47 -4.63 -6.91 -7.56
CA LEU A 47 -5.19 -7.92 -6.67
C LEU A 47 -5.90 -9.04 -7.43
N PRO A 48 -5.53 -10.32 -7.27
CA PRO A 48 -6.25 -11.45 -7.87
C PRO A 48 -7.77 -11.35 -7.67
N PRO A 49 -8.61 -11.65 -8.69
CA PRO A 49 -10.07 -11.59 -8.57
C PRO A 49 -10.63 -12.38 -7.39
N GLU A 50 -9.94 -13.44 -6.98
CA GLU A 50 -10.30 -14.31 -5.86
C GLU A 50 -10.18 -13.62 -4.48
N LEU A 51 -9.44 -12.51 -4.40
CA LEU A 51 -9.27 -11.72 -3.17
C LEU A 51 -10.32 -10.62 -3.01
N VAL A 52 -11.21 -10.44 -3.99
CA VAL A 52 -12.30 -9.46 -3.90
C VAL A 52 -13.33 -9.93 -2.86
N LEU A 53 -13.53 -9.12 -1.81
CA LEU A 53 -14.51 -9.38 -0.76
C LEU A 53 -15.76 -8.51 -0.91
N ASN A 54 -16.84 -8.95 -0.28
CA ASN A 54 -18.11 -8.24 -0.18
C ASN A 54 -18.41 -7.88 1.28
N VAL A 55 -19.33 -6.94 1.49
CA VAL A 55 -19.81 -6.55 2.83
C VAL A 55 -20.34 -7.77 3.61
N SER A 56 -20.88 -8.78 2.94
CA SER A 56 -21.34 -10.03 3.56
C SER A 56 -20.22 -10.91 4.13
N ASP A 57 -18.96 -10.66 3.74
CA ASP A 57 -17.79 -11.40 4.23
C ASP A 57 -17.24 -10.81 5.54
N ILE A 58 -17.80 -9.67 5.98
CA ILE A 58 -17.51 -9.07 7.28
C ILE A 58 -18.18 -9.93 8.35
N GLY A 59 -17.34 -10.61 9.14
CA GLY A 59 -17.76 -11.33 10.33
C GLY A 59 -17.81 -10.42 11.55
N ASP A 60 -17.51 -10.99 12.71
CA ASP A 60 -17.37 -10.24 13.95
C ASP A 60 -16.14 -9.30 13.89
N VAL A 61 -16.38 -7.99 13.92
CA VAL A 61 -15.35 -6.95 13.84
C VAL A 61 -14.36 -7.03 15.01
N ASP A 62 -14.82 -7.40 16.20
CA ASP A 62 -13.93 -7.54 17.37
C ASP A 62 -12.99 -8.74 17.19
N VAL A 63 -13.50 -9.84 16.61
CA VAL A 63 -12.67 -11.00 16.25
C VAL A 63 -11.63 -10.61 15.20
N ILE A 64 -12.05 -9.97 14.10
CA ILE A 64 -11.14 -9.50 13.03
C ILE A 64 -10.05 -8.60 13.61
N LEU A 65 -10.44 -7.61 14.43
CA LEU A 65 -9.49 -6.68 15.04
C LEU A 65 -8.51 -7.40 15.99
N SER A 66 -8.99 -8.37 16.78
CA SER A 66 -8.14 -9.15 17.68
C SER A 66 -7.11 -9.98 16.91
N GLU A 67 -7.49 -10.59 15.77
CA GLU A 67 -6.57 -11.36 14.93
C GLU A 67 -5.46 -10.46 14.36
N VAL A 68 -5.82 -9.27 13.87
CA VAL A 68 -4.84 -8.30 13.34
C VAL A 68 -3.90 -7.80 14.43
N ARG A 69 -4.42 -7.46 15.62
CA ARG A 69 -3.57 -7.03 16.75
C ARG A 69 -2.58 -8.11 17.15
N ASN A 70 -3.03 -9.37 17.25
CA ASN A 70 -2.14 -10.49 17.58
C ASN A 70 -1.05 -10.69 16.52
N GLU A 71 -1.40 -10.56 15.23
CA GLU A 71 -0.44 -10.62 14.13
C GLU A 71 0.58 -9.47 14.22
N MET A 72 0.14 -8.24 14.44
CA MET A 72 1.03 -7.07 14.58
C MET A 72 1.98 -7.24 15.77
N GLU A 73 1.47 -7.68 16.93
CA GLU A 73 2.30 -7.92 18.11
C GLU A 73 3.34 -9.03 17.88
N ALA A 74 2.99 -10.08 17.15
CA ALA A 74 3.94 -11.14 16.78
C ALA A 74 5.08 -10.62 15.89
N LEU A 75 4.79 -9.64 15.02
CA LEU A 75 5.76 -9.01 14.11
C LEU A 75 6.59 -7.89 14.77
N ARG A 76 6.21 -7.43 15.96
CA ARG A 76 6.80 -6.26 16.62
C ARG A 76 8.31 -6.35 16.87
N PRO A 77 8.89 -7.50 17.30
CA PRO A 77 10.34 -7.62 17.48
C PRO A 77 11.09 -7.47 16.16
N ASP A 78 10.57 -8.04 15.08
CA ASP A 78 11.16 -7.97 13.74
C ASP A 78 11.09 -6.55 13.17
N TYR A 79 9.97 -5.86 13.40
CA TYR A 79 9.81 -4.44 13.04
C TYR A 79 10.83 -3.55 13.79
N ALA A 80 11.00 -3.77 15.09
CA ALA A 80 11.97 -3.03 15.88
C ALA A 80 13.42 -3.26 15.39
N ALA A 81 13.76 -4.50 15.02
CA ALA A 81 15.05 -4.83 14.41
C ALA A 81 15.22 -4.13 13.05
N ALA A 82 14.16 -4.06 12.24
CA ALA A 82 14.16 -3.36 10.96
C ALA A 82 14.45 -1.86 11.11
N ILE A 83 13.82 -1.20 12.09
CA ILE A 83 14.09 0.20 12.43
C ILE A 83 15.55 0.38 12.86
N ALA A 84 16.02 -0.46 13.78
CA ALA A 84 17.38 -0.38 14.31
C ALA A 84 18.43 -0.54 13.20
N ALA A 85 18.20 -1.44 12.24
CA ALA A 85 19.08 -1.67 11.11
C ALA A 85 19.09 -0.50 10.10
N ARG A 86 17.93 0.11 9.84
CA ARG A 86 17.81 1.22 8.86
C ARG A 86 18.11 2.60 9.45
N GLY A 87 17.97 2.77 10.76
CA GLY A 87 18.03 4.07 11.44
C GLY A 87 16.85 5.01 11.11
N ARG A 88 15.82 4.52 10.41
CA ARG A 88 14.62 5.27 10.00
C ARG A 88 13.43 4.32 9.76
N THR A 89 12.23 4.89 9.72
CA THR A 89 10.99 4.22 9.31
C THR A 89 10.17 5.14 8.41
N THR A 90 9.34 4.56 7.55
CA THR A 90 8.31 5.23 6.76
C THR A 90 6.94 5.22 7.44
N VAL A 91 6.78 4.52 8.56
CA VAL A 91 5.59 4.58 9.41
C VAL A 91 5.54 5.93 10.13
N GLY A 92 4.36 6.54 10.18
CA GLY A 92 4.06 7.77 10.94
C GLY A 92 3.39 8.87 10.12
N ALA A 93 3.01 8.61 8.86
CA ALA A 93 2.31 9.59 8.03
C ALA A 93 0.96 10.01 8.63
N SER A 94 0.24 9.04 9.22
CA SER A 94 -1.04 9.28 9.90
C SER A 94 -0.87 10.08 11.20
N GLY A 95 0.29 9.96 11.85
CA GLY A 95 0.56 10.51 13.18
C GLY A 95 -0.15 9.77 14.32
N LEU A 96 -0.73 8.60 14.06
CA LEU A 96 -1.28 7.70 15.08
C LEU A 96 -0.19 6.75 15.62
N ALA A 97 -0.39 6.23 16.83
CA ALA A 97 0.44 5.15 17.32
C ALA A 97 0.17 3.86 16.53
N ILE A 98 1.15 2.96 16.45
CA ILE A 98 1.06 1.71 15.67
C ILE A 98 -0.14 0.87 16.14
N GLU A 99 -0.40 0.86 17.45
CA GLU A 99 -1.47 0.10 18.08
C GLU A 99 -2.86 0.67 17.78
N GLU A 100 -2.94 1.91 17.27
CA GLU A 100 -4.17 2.60 16.89
C GLU A 100 -4.51 2.44 15.40
N LEU A 101 -3.58 1.96 14.57
CA LEU A 101 -3.78 1.82 13.12
C LEU A 101 -4.91 0.84 12.79
N ALA A 102 -4.80 -0.41 13.24
CA ALA A 102 -5.81 -1.44 12.99
C ALA A 102 -7.18 -1.11 13.60
N PRO A 103 -7.28 -0.60 14.85
CA PRO A 103 -8.55 -0.13 15.40
C PRO A 103 -9.21 0.98 14.59
N PHE A 104 -8.42 1.94 14.09
CA PHE A 104 -8.98 3.02 13.28
C PHE A 104 -9.54 2.48 11.96
N VAL A 105 -8.82 1.58 11.28
CA VAL A 105 -9.33 0.92 10.07
C VAL A 105 -10.60 0.11 10.36
N ALA A 106 -10.59 -0.71 11.42
CA ALA A 106 -11.73 -1.55 11.78
C ALA A 106 -13.00 -0.74 12.08
N SER A 107 -12.87 0.49 12.58
CA SER A 107 -14.02 1.35 12.87
C SER A 107 -14.82 1.81 11.65
N PHE A 108 -14.29 1.62 10.43
CA PHE A 108 -15.04 1.85 9.19
C PHE A 108 -15.84 0.63 8.73
N LEU A 109 -15.61 -0.57 9.29
CA LEU A 109 -16.22 -1.81 8.80
C LEU A 109 -17.74 -1.88 9.02
N ASP A 110 -18.26 -1.13 10.00
CA ASP A 110 -19.70 -1.03 10.25
C ASP A 110 -20.42 -0.12 9.23
N GLY A 111 -19.70 0.46 8.26
CA GLY A 111 -20.24 1.35 7.24
C GLY A 111 -20.43 2.80 7.70
N GLU A 112 -20.09 3.11 8.95
CA GLU A 112 -20.08 4.47 9.47
C GLU A 112 -18.70 5.13 9.28
N ILE A 113 -18.69 6.47 9.12
CA ILE A 113 -17.44 7.25 9.10
C ILE A 113 -17.18 7.72 10.54
N PRO A 114 -16.14 7.19 11.21
CA PRO A 114 -15.81 7.58 12.57
C PRO A 114 -15.37 9.05 12.64
N LYS A 115 -15.37 9.61 13.86
CA LYS A 115 -14.72 10.90 14.09
C LYS A 115 -13.22 10.76 13.93
N SER A 116 -12.60 11.73 13.27
CA SER A 116 -11.14 11.75 13.15
C SER A 116 -10.51 11.96 14.53
N PRO A 117 -9.59 11.08 14.97
CA PRO A 117 -8.78 11.29 16.17
C PRO A 117 -7.77 12.43 16.00
N ARG A 118 -7.43 12.81 14.76
CA ARG A 118 -6.45 13.86 14.46
C ARG A 118 -7.14 15.20 14.20
N LYS A 119 -6.90 16.17 15.10
CA LYS A 119 -7.44 17.53 14.97
C LYS A 119 -7.00 18.17 13.65
N GLY A 120 -7.96 18.72 12.90
CA GLY A 120 -7.71 19.42 11.63
C GLY A 120 -7.55 18.50 10.42
N MET A 121 -7.73 17.19 10.58
CA MET A 121 -7.72 16.23 9.48
C MET A 121 -9.04 15.46 9.45
N PRO A 122 -9.79 15.43 8.33
CA PRO A 122 -11.00 14.61 8.23
C PRO A 122 -10.68 13.11 8.25
N ALA A 123 -11.65 12.27 8.66
CA ALA A 123 -11.42 10.85 8.93
C ALA A 123 -11.01 10.05 7.69
N ILE A 124 -11.60 10.33 6.52
CA ILE A 124 -11.31 9.62 5.26
C ILE A 124 -9.89 9.93 4.74
N PRO A 125 -9.42 11.19 4.65
CA PRO A 125 -8.01 11.48 4.38
C PRO A 125 -7.04 10.87 5.39
N LEU A 126 -7.40 10.84 6.68
CA LEU A 126 -6.59 10.17 7.69
C LEU A 126 -6.52 8.66 7.46
N LEU A 127 -7.64 8.03 7.08
CA LEU A 127 -7.72 6.60 6.80
C LEU A 127 -6.69 6.19 5.74
N LYS A 128 -6.57 6.95 4.65
CA LYS A 128 -5.54 6.70 3.63
C LYS A 128 -4.13 6.67 4.23
N LEU A 129 -3.80 7.63 5.10
CA LEU A 129 -2.48 7.67 5.75
C LEU A 129 -2.28 6.51 6.74
N VAL A 130 -3.35 6.07 7.40
CA VAL A 130 -3.32 4.92 8.31
C VAL A 130 -3.11 3.61 7.53
N VAL A 131 -3.74 3.47 6.37
CA VAL A 131 -3.51 2.33 5.46
C VAL A 131 -2.05 2.30 5.02
N GLU A 132 -1.48 3.43 4.60
CA GLU A 132 -0.05 3.51 4.23
C GLU A 132 0.88 3.17 5.40
N ASP A 133 0.56 3.63 6.62
CA ASP A 133 1.34 3.28 7.82
C ASP A 133 1.25 1.77 8.14
N LEU A 134 0.09 1.16 7.94
CA LEU A 134 -0.10 -0.27 8.14
C LEU A 134 0.69 -1.08 7.09
N GLU A 135 0.59 -0.73 5.81
CA GLU A 135 1.39 -1.35 4.76
C GLU A 135 2.89 -1.17 5.00
N ALA A 136 3.32 0.03 5.41
CA ALA A 136 4.71 0.32 5.77
C ALA A 136 5.19 -0.57 6.93
N TYR A 137 4.39 -0.75 7.99
CA TYR A 137 4.74 -1.64 9.11
C TYR A 137 5.04 -3.06 8.64
N TYR A 138 4.18 -3.63 7.80
CA TYR A 138 4.32 -4.99 7.29
C TYR A 138 5.49 -5.12 6.30
N THR A 139 5.59 -4.17 5.37
CA THR A 139 6.66 -4.19 4.35
C THR A 139 8.04 -3.97 4.96
N GLU A 140 8.19 -2.99 5.87
CA GLU A 140 9.46 -2.74 6.54
C GLU A 140 9.92 -3.93 7.37
N THR A 141 8.99 -4.60 8.06
CA THR A 141 9.27 -5.78 8.88
C THR A 141 9.79 -6.93 8.02
N ARG A 142 9.03 -7.32 7.00
CA ARG A 142 9.30 -8.53 6.25
C ARG A 142 10.51 -8.41 5.33
N THR A 143 10.69 -7.26 4.70
CA THR A 143 11.89 -6.97 3.88
C THR A 143 13.17 -7.07 4.72
N HIS A 144 13.11 -6.74 6.01
CA HIS A 144 14.23 -6.93 6.92
C HIS A 144 14.37 -8.39 7.38
N ARG A 145 13.32 -8.97 7.95
CA ARG A 145 13.34 -10.31 8.54
C ARG A 145 13.71 -11.40 7.53
N ASP A 146 13.12 -11.33 6.34
CA ASP A 146 13.23 -12.37 5.32
C ASP A 146 14.28 -12.00 4.25
N SER A 147 14.88 -10.81 4.32
CA SER A 147 15.82 -10.27 3.31
C SER A 147 15.26 -10.32 1.88
N ILE A 148 13.94 -10.08 1.75
CA ILE A 148 13.22 -10.07 0.47
C ILE A 148 13.19 -8.65 -0.09
N ASP A 149 13.55 -8.49 -1.36
CA ASP A 149 13.41 -7.25 -2.14
C ASP A 149 12.44 -7.39 -3.34
N ASP A 150 11.81 -8.56 -3.46
CA ASP A 150 10.81 -8.88 -4.48
C ASP A 150 9.42 -8.33 -4.08
N LEU A 151 8.92 -7.37 -4.85
CA LEU A 151 7.65 -6.70 -4.59
C LEU A 151 6.43 -7.61 -4.80
N GLU A 152 6.51 -8.60 -5.69
CA GLU A 152 5.42 -9.52 -5.99
C GLU A 152 5.24 -10.51 -4.84
N LEU A 153 6.34 -11.12 -4.36
CA LEU A 153 6.31 -11.98 -3.18
C LEU A 153 5.88 -11.23 -1.90
N MET A 154 6.20 -9.94 -1.84
CA MET A 154 5.74 -9.06 -0.77
C MET A 154 4.24 -8.80 -0.83
N GLY A 155 3.73 -8.48 -2.03
CA GLY A 155 2.31 -8.27 -2.28
C GLY A 155 1.48 -9.52 -2.04
N GLU A 156 1.87 -10.66 -2.63
CA GLU A 156 1.16 -11.95 -2.48
C GLU A 156 0.99 -12.30 -1.01
N TRP A 157 2.06 -12.23 -0.22
CA TRP A 157 1.97 -12.51 1.21
C TRP A 157 1.08 -11.53 1.95
N PHE A 158 1.26 -10.22 1.72
CA PHE A 158 0.49 -9.22 2.44
C PHE A 158 -1.00 -9.41 2.16
N TRP A 159 -1.40 -9.47 0.89
CA TRP A 159 -2.80 -9.52 0.49
C TRP A 159 -3.45 -10.90 0.71
N GLU A 160 -2.73 -12.00 0.52
CA GLU A 160 -3.32 -13.33 0.63
C GLU A 160 -3.15 -13.99 2.00
N LYS A 161 -2.06 -13.67 2.73
CA LYS A 161 -1.66 -14.45 3.91
C LYS A 161 -1.79 -13.68 5.22
N THR A 162 -1.86 -12.35 5.18
CA THR A 162 -1.94 -11.55 6.42
C THR A 162 -3.37 -11.21 6.83
N LYS A 163 -3.58 -11.10 8.14
CA LYS A 163 -4.84 -10.61 8.71
C LYS A 163 -5.05 -9.14 8.42
N ALA A 164 -3.98 -8.32 8.42
CA ALA A 164 -4.06 -6.92 8.03
C ALA A 164 -4.46 -6.73 6.55
N GLY A 165 -3.89 -7.51 5.63
CA GLY A 165 -4.30 -7.50 4.22
C GLY A 165 -5.77 -7.85 4.08
N ARG A 166 -6.25 -8.88 4.78
CA ARG A 166 -7.69 -9.20 4.82
C ARG A 166 -8.54 -8.05 5.39
N LEU A 167 -8.11 -7.38 6.45
CA LEU A 167 -8.80 -6.21 7.00
C LEU A 167 -8.94 -5.08 5.96
N LEU A 168 -7.90 -4.81 5.18
CA LEU A 168 -7.94 -3.80 4.11
C LEU A 168 -8.85 -4.22 2.93
N LEU A 169 -8.92 -5.51 2.61
CA LEU A 169 -9.87 -6.03 1.62
C LEU A 169 -11.33 -5.90 2.09
N LEU A 170 -11.60 -6.10 3.39
CA LEU A 170 -12.92 -5.84 3.98
C LEU A 170 -13.25 -4.34 3.99
N LEU A 171 -12.26 -3.49 4.27
CA LEU A 171 -12.41 -2.04 4.15
C LEU A 171 -12.80 -1.66 2.71
N GLU A 172 -12.10 -2.16 1.69
CA GLU A 172 -12.42 -1.91 0.29
C GLU A 172 -13.88 -2.28 -0.03
N ALA A 173 -14.35 -3.44 0.45
CA ALA A 173 -15.72 -3.91 0.26
C ALA A 173 -16.77 -2.92 0.83
N VAL A 174 -16.55 -2.39 2.03
CA VAL A 174 -17.42 -1.34 2.60
C VAL A 174 -17.33 -0.06 1.81
N SER A 175 -16.11 0.33 1.45
CA SER A 175 -15.81 1.60 0.79
C SER A 175 -16.46 1.71 -0.59
N LEU A 176 -16.51 0.61 -1.34
CA LEU A 176 -17.20 0.50 -2.64
C LEU A 176 -18.72 0.72 -2.55
N THR A 177 -19.32 0.47 -1.38
CA THR A 177 -20.76 0.67 -1.14
C THR A 177 -21.09 2.01 -0.48
N SER A 178 -20.07 2.80 -0.15
CA SER A 178 -20.23 4.08 0.53
C SER A 178 -20.95 5.11 -0.36
N LYS A 179 -21.77 5.96 0.27
CA LYS A 179 -22.39 7.13 -0.38
C LYS A 179 -21.54 8.38 -0.28
N ASP A 180 -20.44 8.33 0.48
CA ASP A 180 -19.53 9.46 0.64
C ASP A 180 -18.62 9.62 -0.58
N LYS A 181 -18.64 10.81 -1.17
CA LYS A 181 -17.89 11.10 -2.40
C LYS A 181 -16.37 11.03 -2.20
N VAL A 182 -15.87 11.41 -1.03
CA VAL A 182 -14.44 11.38 -0.73
C VAL A 182 -13.99 9.94 -0.56
N MET A 183 -14.81 9.12 0.10
CA MET A 183 -14.53 7.68 0.23
C MET A 183 -14.45 7.02 -1.15
N LEU A 184 -15.47 7.23 -1.99
CA LEU A 184 -15.50 6.68 -3.35
C LEU A 184 -14.31 7.17 -4.18
N GLN A 185 -13.90 8.43 -4.06
CA GLN A 185 -12.75 8.95 -4.78
C GLN A 185 -11.43 8.25 -4.38
N ILE A 186 -11.20 8.04 -3.08
CA ILE A 186 -9.99 7.34 -2.58
C ILE A 186 -9.96 5.90 -3.09
N VAL A 187 -11.11 5.25 -3.08
CA VAL A 187 -11.34 3.90 -3.63
C VAL A 187 -11.02 3.92 -5.12
N GLU A 188 -11.69 4.75 -5.92
CA GLU A 188 -11.51 4.91 -7.38
C GLU A 188 -10.05 5.11 -7.79
N MET A 189 -9.30 5.91 -7.04
CA MET A 189 -7.88 6.18 -7.28
C MET A 189 -6.93 5.06 -6.80
N SER A 190 -7.46 3.94 -6.31
CA SER A 190 -6.71 2.79 -5.78
C SER A 190 -5.74 3.19 -4.66
N LEU A 191 -6.15 4.12 -3.78
CA LEU A 191 -5.33 4.65 -2.70
C LEU A 191 -5.39 3.84 -1.39
N MET A 192 -6.19 2.75 -1.36
CA MET A 192 -6.30 1.85 -0.21
C MET A 192 -5.97 0.40 -0.54
N THR A 193 -6.31 -0.07 -1.74
CA THR A 193 -5.95 -1.40 -2.22
C THR A 193 -5.52 -1.35 -3.69
N PRO A 194 -4.53 -2.18 -4.12
CA PRO A 194 -4.11 -2.23 -5.51
C PRO A 194 -5.18 -2.85 -6.41
N ARG A 195 -5.78 -2.07 -7.33
CA ARG A 195 -6.77 -2.63 -8.27
C ARG A 195 -6.17 -3.05 -9.61
N PHE A 196 -6.70 -4.15 -10.17
CA PHE A 196 -6.66 -4.39 -11.61
C PHE A 196 -7.30 -3.19 -12.32
N TRP A 197 -6.56 -2.62 -13.26
CA TRP A 197 -7.20 -2.04 -14.43
C TRP A 197 -7.78 -3.22 -15.22
N SER A 198 -9.08 -3.50 -15.05
CA SER A 198 -9.82 -4.05 -16.19
C SER A 198 -9.80 -2.99 -17.29
N GLU A 199 -9.96 -3.37 -18.56
CA GLU A 199 -9.92 -2.45 -19.70
C GLU A 199 -11.08 -1.43 -19.71
N GLY A 200 -11.17 -0.54 -18.71
CA GLY A 200 -12.15 0.54 -18.68
C GLY A 200 -12.42 1.12 -17.29
N PRO A 201 -13.01 2.31 -17.23
CA PRO A 201 -13.52 2.89 -15.99
C PRO A 201 -14.61 2.01 -15.36
N LEU A 202 -14.83 2.15 -14.06
CA LEU A 202 -15.84 1.39 -13.32
C LEU A 202 -17.22 1.49 -14.00
N PRO A 203 -18.03 0.43 -14.00
CA PRO A 203 -19.40 0.51 -14.45
C PRO A 203 -20.15 1.62 -13.69
N GLY A 204 -20.45 2.72 -14.38
CA GLY A 204 -21.18 3.87 -13.81
C GLY A 204 -20.34 5.09 -13.44
N THR A 205 -19.01 5.07 -13.56
CA THR A 205 -18.19 6.28 -13.40
C THR A 205 -17.91 6.90 -14.76
N SER A 206 -18.51 8.05 -15.03
CA SER A 206 -18.06 8.90 -16.12
C SER A 206 -16.64 9.34 -15.79
N ALA A 207 -15.65 8.76 -16.46
CA ALA A 207 -14.32 9.34 -16.56
C ALA A 207 -14.44 10.68 -17.30
N ALA A 208 -14.75 11.74 -16.54
CA ALA A 208 -14.75 13.11 -17.01
C ALA A 208 -13.45 13.77 -16.57
N GLY A 209 -12.51 13.76 -17.52
CA GLY A 209 -11.65 14.88 -17.88
C GLY A 209 -10.69 15.41 -16.82
N TRP A 210 -9.43 14.97 -16.93
CA TRP A 210 -8.26 15.84 -16.98
C TRP A 210 -7.30 15.31 -18.04
#